data_AF-A0A1F5UWT3-F1
#
_entry.id   AF-A0A1F5UWT3-F1
#
_cell.length_a   1.000
_cell.length_b   1.000
_cell.length_c   1.000
_cell.angle_alpha   90.00
_cell.angle_beta   90.00
_cell.angle_gamma   90.00
#
_symmetry.space_group_name_H-M   'P 1'
#
loop_
_entity.id
_entity.type
_entity.pdbx_description
1 polymer ?
#
loop_
_entity_poly.entity_id
_entity_poly.type
_entity_poly.pdbx_seq_one_letter_code
_entity_poly.pdbx_strand_id
1 'polypeptide(L)'
;MWETVVLTGAAATAAITHTLIPDHWMPYVLMAQAKRWPMNKSLRVTGFGAIVHLSATTLLGILAAVVGSELSKRYSAWAELVGGVLLISFGLYFAWRGWRTFQRGRHHHDHLHEEHPHALERSDFALGAILGSRPCAEALPIFFAASMLGVFSSLAAVGAWVLVTVVSMLGIVWLSLKSLRHFRLDFFEKYGELSSGLLIALVGGTILLLGI
;
A
#
# COMPACT_ATOMS: atom_id res chain seq x y z
N MET A 1 15.68 -15.10 12.94
CA MET A 1 16.00 -13.65 12.98
C MET A 1 16.18 -13.07 11.58
N TRP A 2 16.87 -13.76 10.66
CA TRP A 2 17.12 -13.25 9.32
C TRP A 2 15.84 -13.24 8.45
N GLU A 3 14.90 -14.16 8.71
CA GLU A 3 13.60 -14.28 8.04
C GLU A 3 12.74 -13.02 8.25
N THR A 4 12.70 -12.57 9.51
CA THR A 4 12.02 -11.34 9.90
C THR A 4 12.61 -10.12 9.20
N VAL A 5 13.93 -10.07 9.03
CA VAL A 5 14.62 -8.97 8.33
C VAL A 5 14.23 -8.96 6.85
N VAL A 6 14.22 -10.12 6.19
CA VAL A 6 13.84 -10.25 4.77
C VAL A 6 12.39 -9.80 4.56
N LEU A 7 11.45 -10.25 5.39
CA LEU A 7 10.04 -9.86 5.27
C LEU A 7 9.79 -8.39 5.61
N THR A 8 10.46 -7.87 6.64
CA THR A 8 10.34 -6.45 7.01
C THR A 8 10.90 -5.56 5.90
N GLY A 9 12.02 -5.97 5.30
CA GLY A 9 12.59 -5.32 4.12
C GLY A 9 11.64 -5.38 2.92
N ALA A 10 11.06 -6.55 2.64
CA ALA A 10 10.07 -6.74 1.59
C ALA A 10 8.83 -5.87 1.79
N ALA A 11 8.29 -5.81 3.01
CA ALA A 11 7.16 -4.95 3.37
C ALA A 11 7.51 -3.47 3.18
N ALA A 12 8.70 -3.03 3.58
CA ALA A 12 9.17 -1.67 3.39
C ALA A 12 9.33 -1.32 1.91
N THR A 13 9.94 -2.19 1.10
CA THR A 13 10.10 -1.97 -0.34
C THR A 13 8.75 -1.91 -1.04
N ALA A 14 7.84 -2.84 -0.73
CA ALA A 14 6.49 -2.86 -1.27
C ALA A 14 5.72 -1.58 -0.91
N ALA A 15 5.83 -1.11 0.34
CA ALA A 15 5.23 0.15 0.78
C ALA A 15 5.76 1.36 -0.02
N ILE A 16 7.08 1.45 -0.26
CA ILE A 16 7.66 2.53 -1.08
C ILE A 16 7.12 2.46 -2.51
N THR A 17 7.19 1.30 -3.15
CA THR A 17 6.73 1.11 -4.53
C THR A 17 5.25 1.44 -4.69
N HIS A 18 4.41 0.98 -3.76
CA HIS A 18 2.99 1.30 -3.73
C HIS A 18 2.75 2.81 -3.57
N THR A 19 3.48 3.47 -2.66
CA THR A 19 3.31 4.91 -2.42
C THR A 19 3.76 5.78 -3.61
N LEU A 20 4.64 5.27 -4.47
CA LEU A 20 5.04 6.00 -5.69
C LEU A 20 3.92 6.09 -6.74
N ILE A 21 2.92 5.22 -6.65
CA ILE A 21 1.71 5.30 -7.48
C ILE A 21 0.91 6.54 -7.04
N PRO A 22 0.55 7.44 -7.97
CA PRO A 22 -0.13 8.70 -7.61
C PRO A 22 -1.63 8.54 -7.34
N ASP A 23 -2.07 7.37 -6.87
CA ASP A 23 -3.48 7.10 -6.56
C ASP A 23 -3.88 7.63 -5.16
N HIS A 24 -2.99 7.50 -4.17
CA HIS A 24 -3.30 7.87 -2.79
C HIS A 24 -2.87 9.28 -2.40
N TRP A 25 -1.78 9.81 -2.96
CA TRP A 25 -1.21 11.09 -2.51
C TRP A 25 -1.52 12.26 -3.46
N MET A 26 -1.73 12.01 -4.75
CA MET A 26 -2.01 13.06 -5.74
C MET A 26 -3.30 13.84 -5.44
N PRO A 27 -4.41 13.21 -5.01
CA PRO A 27 -5.61 13.96 -4.65
C PRO A 27 -5.37 15.00 -3.55
N TYR A 28 -4.48 14.73 -2.59
CA TYR A 28 -4.12 15.69 -1.55
C TYR A 28 -3.32 16.87 -2.09
N VAL A 29 -2.41 16.63 -3.03
CA VAL A 29 -1.64 17.69 -3.70
C VAL A 29 -2.58 18.60 -4.50
N LEU A 30 -3.46 18.02 -5.30
CA LEU A 30 -4.44 18.75 -6.11
C LEU A 30 -5.41 19.55 -5.24
N MET A 31 -5.90 18.97 -4.15
CA MET A 31 -6.76 19.66 -3.18
C MET A 31 -6.03 20.82 -2.50
N ALA A 32 -4.78 20.62 -2.07
CA ALA A 32 -3.97 21.66 -1.46
C ALA A 32 -3.71 22.83 -2.43
N GLN A 33 -3.47 22.54 -3.71
CA GLN A 33 -3.33 23.56 -4.76
C GLN A 33 -4.64 24.30 -5.00
N ALA A 34 -5.76 23.58 -5.16
CA ALA A 34 -7.08 24.17 -5.41
C ALA A 34 -7.55 25.08 -4.26
N LYS A 35 -7.37 24.66 -3.01
CA LYS A 35 -7.72 25.44 -1.81
C LYS A 35 -6.59 26.36 -1.33
N ARG A 36 -5.46 26.45 -2.05
CA ARG A 36 -4.27 27.27 -1.72
C ARG A 36 -3.80 27.10 -0.27
N TRP A 37 -3.72 25.86 0.19
CA TRP A 37 -3.29 25.58 1.56
C TRP A 37 -1.81 25.88 1.79
N PRO A 38 -1.44 26.42 2.95
CA PRO A 38 -0.04 26.47 3.36
C PRO A 38 0.49 25.04 3.57
N MET A 39 1.78 24.83 3.32
CA MET A 39 2.44 23.51 3.40
C MET A 39 2.11 22.74 4.69
N ASN A 40 2.09 23.40 5.85
CA ASN A 40 1.76 22.75 7.12
C ASN A 40 0.38 22.09 7.09
N LYS A 41 -0.61 22.77 6.50
CA LYS A 41 -1.99 22.32 6.50
C LYS A 41 -2.14 21.14 5.55
N SER A 42 -1.50 21.21 4.39
CA SER A 42 -1.43 20.11 3.43
C SER A 42 -0.84 18.85 4.06
N LEU A 43 0.28 18.95 4.77
CA LEU A 43 0.90 17.82 5.44
C LEU A 43 0.05 17.26 6.59
N ARG A 44 -0.61 18.13 7.38
CA ARG A 44 -1.51 17.68 8.46
C ARG A 44 -2.72 16.93 7.94
N VAL A 45 -3.38 17.44 6.90
CA VAL A 45 -4.54 16.77 6.30
C VAL A 45 -4.12 15.47 5.60
N THR A 46 -2.98 15.48 4.89
CA THR A 46 -2.41 14.27 4.27
C THR A 46 -2.07 13.24 5.34
N GLY A 47 -1.38 13.63 6.42
CA GLY A 47 -1.01 12.73 7.50
C GLY A 47 -2.23 12.12 8.20
N PHE A 48 -3.28 12.92 8.43
CA PHE A 48 -4.55 12.40 8.95
C PHE A 48 -5.17 11.39 7.99
N GLY A 49 -5.24 11.70 6.70
CA GLY A 49 -5.73 10.79 5.68
C GLY A 49 -4.92 9.50 5.57
N ALA A 50 -3.59 9.58 5.68
CA ALA A 50 -2.69 8.43 5.73
C ALA A 50 -2.97 7.55 6.95
N ILE A 51 -3.23 8.13 8.12
CA ILE A 51 -3.62 7.38 9.32
C ILE A 51 -4.97 6.67 9.12
N VAL A 52 -5.96 7.36 8.55
CA VAL A 52 -7.27 6.76 8.24
C VAL A 52 -7.10 5.57 7.29
N HIS A 53 -6.33 5.76 6.23
CA HIS A 53 -5.99 4.74 5.24
C HIS A 53 -5.27 3.52 5.83
N LEU A 54 -4.28 3.77 6.69
CA LEU A 54 -3.49 2.71 7.30
C LEU A 54 -4.24 1.99 8.42
N SER A 55 -5.24 2.62 9.05
CA SER A 55 -6.07 1.98 10.08
C SER A 55 -6.75 0.73 9.54
N ALA A 56 -7.41 0.82 8.38
CA ALA A 56 -8.10 -0.32 7.77
C ALA A 56 -7.12 -1.45 7.39
N THR A 57 -5.99 -1.09 6.78
CA THR A 57 -4.94 -2.02 6.37
C THR A 57 -4.27 -2.70 7.58
N THR A 58 -4.05 -1.96 8.66
CA THR A 58 -3.46 -2.46 9.92
C THR A 58 -4.41 -3.43 10.62
N LEU A 59 -5.72 -3.14 10.67
CA LEU A 59 -6.72 -4.04 11.24
C LEU A 59 -6.75 -5.38 10.51
N LEU A 60 -6.68 -5.35 9.17
CA LEU A 60 -6.59 -6.57 8.36
C LEU A 60 -5.27 -7.31 8.61
N GLY A 61 -4.15 -6.59 8.76
CA GLY A 61 -2.85 -7.17 9.12
C GLY A 61 -2.85 -7.85 10.49
N ILE A 62 -3.46 -7.24 11.50
CA ILE A 62 -3.63 -7.84 12.84
C ILE A 62 -4.52 -9.09 12.76
N LEU A 63 -5.61 -9.03 12.00
CA LEU A 63 -6.47 -10.20 11.79
C LEU A 63 -5.68 -11.34 11.12
N ALA A 64 -4.89 -11.03 10.08
CA ALA A 64 -4.01 -12.00 9.44
C ALA A 64 -2.95 -12.56 10.40
N ALA A 65 -2.41 -11.75 11.31
CA ALA A 65 -1.49 -12.16 12.37
C ALA A 65 -2.12 -13.21 13.31
N VAL A 66 -3.34 -12.94 13.78
CA VAL A 66 -4.07 -13.85 14.67
C VAL A 66 -4.39 -15.15 13.95
N VAL A 67 -5.03 -15.08 12.78
CA VAL A 67 -5.46 -16.27 12.02
C VAL A 67 -4.26 -17.10 11.57
N GLY A 68 -3.22 -16.47 11.04
CA GLY A 68 -2.04 -17.18 10.55
C GLY A 68 -1.22 -17.83 11.66
N SER A 69 -1.10 -17.18 12.83
CA SER A 69 -0.40 -17.79 13.97
C SER A 69 -1.11 -19.03 14.51
N GLU A 70 -2.45 -19.07 14.47
CA GLU A 70 -3.21 -20.24 14.87
C GLU A 70 -3.14 -21.36 13.81
N LEU A 71 -3.14 -20.99 12.52
CA LEU A 71 -2.99 -21.96 11.43
C LEU A 71 -1.59 -22.59 11.41
N SER A 72 -0.55 -21.79 11.63
CA SER A 72 0.86 -22.23 11.66
C SER A 72 1.11 -23.26 12.77
N LYS A 73 0.48 -23.10 13.95
CA LYS A 73 0.56 -24.10 15.03
C LYS A 73 -0.02 -25.46 14.63
N ARG A 74 -1.05 -25.49 13.77
CA ARG A 74 -1.76 -26.72 13.38
C ARG A 74 -1.19 -27.37 12.12
N TYR A 75 -0.62 -26.57 11.22
CA TYR A 75 -0.18 -27.00 9.90
C TYR A 75 1.22 -26.46 9.55
N SER A 76 2.16 -26.52 10.51
CA SER A 76 3.52 -25.98 10.34
C SER A 76 4.23 -26.49 9.09
N ALA A 77 4.06 -27.78 8.77
CA ALA A 77 4.67 -28.41 7.58
C ALA A 77 4.17 -27.86 6.24
N TRP A 78 3.00 -27.20 6.22
CA TRP A 78 2.41 -26.63 5.00
C TRP A 78 2.40 -25.10 5.00
N ALA A 79 2.73 -24.47 6.13
CA ALA A 79 2.61 -23.03 6.31
C ALA A 79 3.49 -22.24 5.33
N GLU A 80 4.74 -22.69 5.14
CA GLU A 80 5.72 -22.11 4.20
C GLU A 80 5.22 -22.22 2.75
N LEU A 81 4.79 -23.43 2.34
CA LEU A 81 4.27 -23.67 0.99
C LEU A 81 3.03 -22.83 0.70
N VAL A 82 2.07 -22.81 1.63
CA VAL A 82 0.82 -22.06 1.48
C VAL A 82 1.08 -20.56 1.44
N GLY A 83 1.93 -20.04 2.34
CA GLY A 83 2.30 -18.63 2.36
C GLY A 83 2.95 -18.18 1.06
N GLY A 84 3.99 -18.89 0.62
CA GLY A 84 4.71 -18.57 -0.60
C GLY A 84 3.85 -18.71 -1.86
N VAL A 85 3.05 -19.78 -1.99
CA VAL A 85 2.13 -19.96 -3.12
C VAL A 85 1.07 -18.86 -3.16
N LEU A 86 0.52 -18.45 -2.01
CA LEU A 86 -0.45 -17.36 -1.96
C LEU A 86 0.16 -16.03 -2.40
N LEU A 87 1.36 -15.68 -1.93
CA LEU A 87 2.08 -14.48 -2.36
C LEU A 87 2.36 -14.47 -3.86
N ILE A 88 2.88 -15.58 -4.41
CA ILE A 88 3.16 -15.68 -5.84
C ILE A 88 1.86 -15.53 -6.64
N SER A 89 0.81 -16.23 -6.23
CA SER A 89 -0.50 -16.19 -6.92
C SER A 89 -1.09 -14.78 -6.89
N PHE A 90 -1.06 -14.10 -5.74
CA PHE A 90 -1.54 -12.72 -5.60
C PHE A 90 -0.68 -11.72 -6.37
N GLY A 91 0.65 -11.84 -6.28
CA GLY A 91 1.58 -10.97 -7.00
C GLY A 91 1.40 -11.09 -8.51
N LEU A 92 1.32 -12.31 -9.03
CA LEU A 92 1.04 -12.56 -10.44
C LEU A 92 -0.35 -12.06 -10.86
N TYR A 93 -1.36 -12.20 -10.00
CA TYR A 93 -2.69 -11.67 -10.26
C TYR A 93 -2.68 -10.13 -10.38
N PHE A 94 -2.04 -9.42 -9.45
CA PHE A 94 -1.91 -7.97 -9.51
C PHE A 94 -1.06 -7.52 -10.70
N ALA A 95 0.05 -8.22 -10.99
CA ALA A 95 0.88 -7.97 -12.16
C ALA A 95 0.08 -8.13 -13.47
N TRP A 96 -0.70 -9.21 -13.58
CA TRP A 96 -1.55 -9.46 -14.74
C TRP A 96 -2.68 -8.44 -14.86
N ARG A 97 -3.30 -8.03 -13.75
CA ARG A 97 -4.31 -6.97 -13.74
C ARG A 97 -3.72 -5.66 -14.26
N GLY A 98 -2.59 -5.22 -13.72
CA GLY A 98 -1.87 -4.03 -14.17
C GLY A 98 -1.49 -4.12 -15.65
N TRP A 99 -0.99 -5.28 -16.10
CA TRP A 99 -0.69 -5.55 -17.50
C TRP A 99 -1.92 -5.47 -18.42
N ARG A 100 -3.08 -5.99 -18.00
CA ARG A 100 -4.33 -5.90 -18.78
C ARG A 100 -4.88 -4.48 -18.83
N THR A 101 -4.74 -3.70 -17.76
CA THR A 101 -5.05 -2.26 -17.74
C THR A 101 -4.17 -1.52 -18.75
N PHE A 102 -2.87 -1.84 -18.78
CA PHE A 102 -1.92 -1.31 -19.77
C PHE A 102 -2.30 -1.67 -21.22
N GLN A 103 -2.55 -2.94 -21.53
CA GLN A 103 -2.84 -3.37 -22.91
C GLN A 103 -4.11 -2.77 -23.49
N ARG A 104 -5.10 -2.44 -22.64
CA ARG A 104 -6.38 -1.89 -23.09
C ARG A 104 -6.34 -0.39 -23.33
N GLY A 105 -5.24 0.30 -22.99
CA GLY A 105 -5.19 1.78 -22.97
C GLY A 105 -6.24 2.40 -22.04
N ARG A 106 -6.93 1.58 -21.24
CA ARG A 106 -7.96 2.00 -20.31
C ARG A 106 -7.25 2.32 -19.02
N HIS A 107 -6.79 3.56 -18.90
CA HIS A 107 -6.65 4.15 -17.59
C HIS A 107 -8.04 4.06 -16.94
N HIS A 108 -8.23 3.15 -15.98
CA HIS A 108 -9.28 3.37 -14.99
C HIS A 108 -8.78 4.59 -14.22
N HIS A 109 -9.06 5.78 -14.76
CA HIS A 109 -9.61 6.79 -13.88
C HIS A 109 -10.84 6.10 -13.32
N ASP A 110 -10.72 5.53 -12.13
CA ASP A 110 -11.89 5.32 -11.30
C ASP A 110 -12.38 6.76 -11.05
N HIS A 111 -13.08 7.31 -12.05
CA HIS A 111 -13.95 8.43 -11.87
C HIS A 111 -14.87 7.90 -10.80
N LEU A 112 -14.62 8.31 -9.56
CA LEU A 112 -15.63 8.35 -8.54
C LEU A 112 -16.76 9.20 -9.13
N HIS A 113 -17.60 8.54 -9.93
CA HIS A 113 -18.97 8.91 -10.18
C HIS A 113 -19.72 8.57 -8.90
N GLU A 114 -19.36 9.26 -7.82
CA GLU A 114 -20.24 9.45 -6.69
C GLU A 114 -20.52 10.94 -6.61
N GLU A 115 -21.75 11.25 -6.99
CA GLU A 115 -22.38 12.56 -6.92
C GLU A 115 -22.23 13.16 -5.53
N HIS A 116 -21.22 14.01 -5.31
CA HIS A 116 -21.17 14.85 -4.12
C HIS A 116 -20.96 16.33 -4.47
N PRO A 117 -22.01 17.01 -4.96
CA PRO A 117 -22.04 18.48 -5.07
C PRO A 117 -21.70 19.20 -3.75
N HIS A 118 -21.77 18.49 -2.62
CA HIS A 118 -21.54 19.00 -1.26
C HIS A 118 -20.14 18.75 -0.69
N ALA A 119 -19.21 18.16 -1.44
CA ALA A 119 -17.85 17.88 -0.93
C ALA A 119 -17.07 19.17 -0.57
N LEU A 120 -17.37 20.29 -1.23
CA LEU A 120 -16.72 21.58 -0.97
C LEU A 120 -17.13 22.23 0.35
N GLU A 121 -18.29 21.88 0.91
CA GLU A 121 -18.78 22.38 2.21
C GLU A 121 -18.27 21.54 3.40
N ARG A 122 -17.66 20.38 3.15
CA ARG A 122 -17.12 19.52 4.21
C ARG A 122 -15.77 20.04 4.72
N SER A 123 -15.52 19.79 6.01
CA SER A 123 -14.22 20.05 6.65
C SER A 123 -13.08 19.42 5.86
N ASP A 124 -11.94 20.12 5.79
CA ASP A 124 -10.74 19.66 5.09
C ASP A 124 -10.25 18.29 5.58
N PHE A 125 -10.45 17.98 6.87
CA PHE A 125 -10.15 16.66 7.43
C PHE A 125 -11.16 15.59 7.04
N ALA A 126 -12.44 15.94 6.84
CA ALA A 126 -13.44 15.00 6.34
C ALA A 126 -13.13 14.60 4.89
N LEU A 127 -12.69 15.56 4.07
CA LEU A 127 -12.17 15.28 2.72
C LEU A 127 -10.93 14.37 2.78
N GLY A 128 -9.99 14.67 3.68
CA GLY A 128 -8.84 13.80 3.92
C GLY A 128 -9.22 12.38 4.33
N ALA A 129 -10.22 12.20 5.19
CA ALA A 129 -10.70 10.87 5.58
C ALA A 129 -11.31 10.10 4.40
N ILE A 130 -12.10 10.78 3.56
CA ILE A 130 -12.71 10.16 2.37
C ILE A 130 -11.62 9.67 1.41
N LEU A 131 -10.64 10.53 1.11
CA LEU A 131 -9.51 10.18 0.27
C LEU A 131 -8.67 9.03 0.86
N GLY A 132 -8.55 8.96 2.19
CA GLY A 132 -7.85 7.89 2.89
C GLY A 132 -8.65 6.58 3.01
N SER A 133 -9.96 6.57 2.79
CA SER A 133 -10.83 5.45 3.21
C SER A 133 -10.62 4.11 2.50
N ARG A 134 -9.88 4.07 1.39
CA ARG A 134 -9.66 2.83 0.61
C ARG A 134 -8.49 2.04 1.20
N PRO A 135 -8.67 0.79 1.68
CA PRO A 135 -7.57 -0.01 2.21
C PRO A 135 -6.64 -0.55 1.10
N CYS A 136 -5.35 -0.71 1.41
CA CYS A 136 -4.40 -1.38 0.52
C CYS A 136 -4.60 -2.90 0.59
N ALA A 137 -5.30 -3.47 -0.39
CA ALA A 137 -5.40 -4.93 -0.51
C ALA A 137 -4.04 -5.59 -0.84
N GLU A 138 -3.10 -4.84 -1.44
CA GLU A 138 -1.76 -5.30 -1.83
C GLU A 138 -0.88 -5.70 -0.65
N ALA A 139 -1.14 -5.18 0.55
CA ALA A 139 -0.37 -5.50 1.76
C ALA A 139 -0.74 -6.86 2.38
N LEU A 140 -1.95 -7.38 2.08
CA LEU A 140 -2.49 -8.58 2.72
C LEU A 140 -1.63 -9.84 2.52
N PRO A 141 -1.11 -10.15 1.31
CA PRO A 141 -0.30 -11.34 1.12
C PRO A 141 1.00 -11.30 1.94
N ILE A 142 1.62 -10.12 2.07
CA ILE A 142 2.85 -9.93 2.86
C ILE A 142 2.55 -10.12 4.34
N PHE A 143 1.46 -9.54 4.84
CA PHE A 143 1.06 -9.68 6.25
C PHE A 143 0.69 -11.12 6.60
N PHE A 144 0.05 -11.84 5.67
CA PHE A 144 -0.29 -13.24 5.85
C PHE A 144 0.95 -14.15 5.87
N ALA A 145 1.95 -13.90 5.02
CA ALA A 145 3.22 -14.62 5.15
C ALA A 145 3.93 -14.32 6.47
N ALA A 146 3.98 -13.04 6.85
CA ALA A 146 4.59 -12.64 8.12
C ALA A 146 3.90 -13.26 9.34
N SER A 147 2.62 -13.62 9.23
CA SER A 147 1.88 -14.29 10.29
C SER A 147 2.16 -15.78 10.44
N MET A 148 2.57 -16.45 9.38
CA MET A 148 2.99 -17.85 9.46
C MET A 148 4.29 -18.03 10.25
N LEU A 149 5.17 -17.01 10.23
CA LEU A 149 6.42 -16.96 11.00
C LEU A 149 6.25 -16.47 12.45
N GLY A 150 5.03 -16.06 12.83
CA GLY A 150 4.69 -15.66 14.19
C GLY A 150 4.46 -14.17 14.40
N VAL A 151 3.99 -13.85 15.60
CA VAL A 151 3.46 -12.52 15.96
C VAL A 151 4.51 -11.42 15.85
N PHE A 152 5.76 -11.68 16.25
CA PHE A 152 6.83 -10.68 16.16
C PHE A 152 7.11 -10.26 14.71
N SER A 153 7.26 -11.23 13.81
CA SER A 153 7.46 -10.98 12.37
C SER A 153 6.29 -10.22 11.75
N SER A 154 5.06 -10.55 12.15
CA SER A 154 3.86 -9.83 11.72
C SER A 154 3.87 -8.36 12.14
N LEU A 155 4.12 -8.11 13.43
CA LEU A 155 4.15 -6.76 13.98
C LEU A 155 5.29 -5.93 13.37
N ALA A 156 6.45 -6.54 13.12
CA ALA A 156 7.56 -5.90 12.45
C ALA A 156 7.21 -5.50 11.00
N ALA A 157 6.62 -6.42 10.23
CA ALA A 157 6.20 -6.16 8.85
C ALA A 157 5.10 -5.08 8.76
N VAL A 158 4.07 -5.16 9.61
CA VAL A 158 2.99 -4.16 9.68
C VAL A 158 3.55 -2.80 10.11
N GLY A 159 4.40 -2.77 11.14
CA GLY A 159 5.02 -1.55 11.64
C GLY A 159 5.91 -0.87 10.58
N ALA A 160 6.72 -1.65 9.86
CA ALA A 160 7.52 -1.15 8.76
C ALA A 160 6.66 -0.62 7.62
N TRP A 161 5.61 -1.35 7.22
CA TRP A 161 4.67 -0.90 6.20
C TRP A 161 4.05 0.46 6.57
N VAL A 162 3.51 0.59 7.78
CA VAL A 162 2.87 1.82 8.28
C VAL A 162 3.86 2.97 8.29
N LEU A 163 5.02 2.79 8.92
CA LEU A 163 6.02 3.85 9.07
C LEU A 163 6.50 4.35 7.70
N VAL A 164 6.89 3.42 6.83
CA VAL A 164 7.43 3.73 5.51
C VAL A 164 6.38 4.40 4.64
N THR A 165 5.13 3.91 4.63
CA THR A 165 4.05 4.52 3.86
C THR A 165 3.79 5.96 4.30
N VAL A 166 3.69 6.25 5.61
CA VAL A 166 3.47 7.62 6.09
C VAL A 166 4.62 8.55 5.69
N VAL A 167 5.86 8.12 5.91
CA VAL A 167 7.05 8.93 5.59
C VAL A 167 7.15 9.20 4.10
N SER A 168 6.99 8.16 3.27
CA SER A 168 7.02 8.28 1.81
C SER A 168 5.89 9.18 1.29
N MET A 169 4.67 9.01 1.79
CA MET A 169 3.51 9.80 1.36
C MET A 169 3.67 11.28 1.69
N LEU A 170 4.05 11.60 2.93
CA LEU A 170 4.31 12.99 3.34
C LEU A 170 5.49 13.58 2.58
N GLY A 171 6.55 12.80 2.34
CA GLY A 171 7.71 13.20 1.56
C GLY A 171 7.34 13.56 0.12
N ILE A 172 6.55 12.71 -0.56
CA ILE A 172 6.11 12.95 -1.94
C ILE A 172 5.18 14.16 -2.01
N VAL A 173 4.23 14.32 -1.08
CA VAL A 173 3.36 15.51 -1.03
C VAL A 173 4.18 16.79 -0.80
N TRP A 174 5.13 16.76 0.12
CA TRP A 174 6.02 17.89 0.37
C TRP A 174 6.85 18.26 -0.88
N LEU A 175 7.45 17.26 -1.52
CA LEU A 175 8.22 17.44 -2.76
C LEU A 175 7.34 17.98 -3.89
N SER A 176 6.13 17.43 -4.06
CA SER A 176 5.19 17.82 -5.12
C SER A 176 4.68 19.25 -4.95
N LEU A 177 4.43 19.68 -3.72
CA LEU A 177 3.98 21.05 -3.44
C LEU A 177 5.13 22.07 -3.51
N LYS A 178 6.37 21.66 -3.25
CA LYS A 178 7.56 22.52 -3.35
C LYS A 178 8.10 22.62 -4.78
N SER A 179 8.03 21.52 -5.53
CA SER A 179 8.48 21.45 -6.92
C SER A 179 7.37 21.92 -7.87
N LEU A 180 7.37 23.22 -8.20
CA LEU A 180 6.44 23.86 -9.15
C LEU A 180 6.51 23.33 -10.60
N ARG A 181 7.33 22.30 -10.89
CA ARG A 181 7.49 21.72 -12.23
C ARG A 181 7.09 20.25 -12.23
N HIS A 182 5.94 19.98 -12.85
CA HIS A 182 5.49 18.73 -13.47
C HIS A 182 6.48 17.56 -13.31
N PHE A 183 6.41 16.83 -12.19
CA PHE A 183 6.81 15.43 -12.22
C PHE A 183 5.79 14.74 -13.14
N ARG A 184 6.20 14.45 -14.38
CA ARG A 184 5.43 13.57 -15.26
C ARG A 184 5.55 12.17 -14.67
N LEU A 185 4.63 11.85 -13.79
CA LEU A 185 4.51 10.53 -13.17
C LEU A 185 3.82 9.54 -14.09
N ASP A 186 3.69 9.88 -15.37
CA ASP A 186 3.23 9.02 -16.45
C ASP A 186 3.85 7.61 -16.37
N PHE A 187 5.11 7.50 -15.92
CA PHE A 187 5.76 6.21 -15.68
C PHE A 187 5.15 5.46 -14.48
N PHE A 188 5.01 6.09 -13.32
CA PHE A 188 4.47 5.44 -12.12
C PHE A 188 2.96 5.19 -12.22
N GLU A 189 2.21 6.06 -12.90
CA GLU A 189 0.81 5.81 -13.28
C GLU A 189 0.66 4.59 -14.19
N LYS A 190 1.60 4.41 -15.12
CA LYS A 190 1.53 3.37 -16.15
C LYS A 190 2.04 2.02 -15.70
N TYR A 191 3.04 1.98 -14.81
CA TYR A 191 3.71 0.75 -14.39
C TYR A 191 3.51 0.43 -12.90
N GLY A 192 2.82 1.27 -12.13
CA GLY A 192 2.62 1.14 -10.69
C GLY A 192 2.11 -0.23 -10.26
N GLU A 193 0.85 -0.57 -10.60
CA GLU A 193 0.22 -1.85 -10.23
C GLU A 193 1.02 -3.07 -10.73
N LEU A 194 1.59 -2.98 -11.95
CA LEU A 194 2.42 -4.04 -12.51
C LEU A 194 3.69 -4.26 -11.69
N SER A 195 4.37 -3.17 -11.32
CA SER A 195 5.63 -3.22 -10.56
C SER A 195 5.41 -3.72 -9.13
N SER A 196 4.35 -3.27 -8.46
CA SER A 196 3.96 -3.78 -7.14
C SER A 196 3.63 -5.27 -7.18
N GLY A 197 2.85 -5.72 -8.17
CA GLY A 197 2.51 -7.14 -8.34
C GLY A 197 3.74 -8.02 -8.58
N LEU A 198 4.66 -7.58 -9.45
CA LEU A 198 5.91 -8.30 -9.71
C LEU A 198 6.80 -8.37 -8.46
N LEU A 199 6.89 -7.29 -7.68
CA LEU A 199 7.64 -7.25 -6.44
C LEU A 199 7.06 -8.24 -5.41
N ILE A 200 5.73 -8.27 -5.24
CA ILE A 200 5.05 -9.22 -4.35
C ILE A 200 5.32 -10.66 -4.79
N ALA A 201 5.26 -10.94 -6.10
CA ALA A 201 5.55 -12.27 -6.65
C ALA A 201 7.01 -12.68 -6.40
N LEU A 202 7.96 -11.75 -6.58
CA LEU A 202 9.38 -11.95 -6.28
C LEU A 202 9.59 -12.27 -4.79
N VAL A 203 8.94 -11.52 -3.89
CA VAL A 203 9.00 -11.78 -2.44
C VAL A 203 8.46 -13.19 -2.13
N GLY A 204 7.32 -13.58 -2.69
CA GLY A 204 6.79 -14.94 -2.56
C GLY A 204 7.75 -16.03 -3.08
N GLY A 205 8.41 -15.76 -4.21
CA GLY A 205 9.45 -16.64 -4.75
C GLY A 205 10.65 -16.78 -3.82
N THR A 206 11.13 -15.67 -3.25
CA THR A 206 12.25 -15.72 -2.30
C THR A 206 11.91 -16.50 -1.03
N ILE A 207 10.68 -16.39 -0.54
CA ILE A 207 10.17 -17.14 0.61
C ILE A 207 10.22 -18.65 0.33
N LEU A 208 9.69 -19.10 -0.82
CA LEU A 208 9.73 -20.52 -1.20
C LEU A 208 11.14 -21.05 -1.47
N LEU A 209 11.99 -20.26 -2.14
CA LEU A 209 13.36 -20.68 -2.47
C LEU A 209 14.24 -20.83 -1.23
N LEU A 210 13.98 -20.01 -0.22
CA LEU A 210 14.77 -19.99 1.00
C LEU A 210 14.18 -20.85 2.13
N GLY A 211 12.99 -21.42 1.93
CA GLY A 211 12.33 -22.30 2.91
C GLY A 211 11.99 -21.57 4.21
N ILE A 212 11.44 -20.36 4.08
CA ILE A 212 11.05 -19.46 5.18
C ILE A 212 9.60 -19.01 5.05
#